data_AF-A0A6G1SAC7-F1
#
_entry.id   AF-A0A6G1SAC7-F1
#
_cell.length_a   1.000
_cell.length_b   1.000
_cell.length_c   1.000
_cell.angle_alpha   90.00
_cell.angle_beta   90.00
_cell.angle_gamma   90.00
#
_symmetry.space_group_name_H-M   'P 1'
#
loop_
_entity.id
_entity.type
_entity.pdbx_description
1 polymer ?
#
loop_
_entity_poly.entity_id
_entity_poly.type
_entity_poly.pdbx_seq_one_letter_code
_entity_poly.pdbx_strand_id
1 'polypeptide(L)'
;MSPVASVLVVVLVAIVIPQVAPSRNAKPDPSRASKRLMKELKKFYESDSYKNNVFTVELVNNNLYEWRVKLFKVDPDSRLDKDLKRLRAEGEKDYIILHLLYPENYPFSPPFVRVVYPHMYSVNQFILTGGVICTELLTENGWSSAYTIESLILQIAVLVAGAKVDPNKGSGMPPYSYEMAKKTYDTYLANKSWPRKPKDQL
;
A
#
# COMPACT_ATOMS: atom_id res chain seq x y z
N MET A 1 -58.30 27.39 -46.80
CA MET A 1 -57.62 26.74 -47.95
C MET A 1 -56.20 27.24 -47.99
N SER A 2 -55.24 26.30 -47.93
CA SER A 2 -53.79 26.41 -48.17
C SER A 2 -52.91 27.30 -47.26
N PRO A 3 -51.98 26.68 -46.50
CA PRO A 3 -50.73 27.26 -46.04
C PRO A 3 -49.56 26.89 -47.00
N VAL A 4 -48.72 27.86 -47.34
CA VAL A 4 -47.43 27.66 -48.06
C VAL A 4 -46.32 28.00 -47.03
N ALA A 5 -45.54 27.03 -46.53
CA ALA A 5 -44.26 26.53 -47.08
C ALA A 5 -43.21 27.65 -47.23
N SER A 6 -41.92 27.56 -46.89
CA SER A 6 -41.06 26.49 -46.38
C SER A 6 -39.65 27.11 -46.12
N VAL A 7 -38.98 26.68 -45.04
CA VAL A 7 -37.52 26.45 -44.93
C VAL A 7 -36.52 27.64 -44.93
N LEU A 8 -35.47 27.47 -44.10
CA LEU A 8 -34.15 28.14 -44.06
C LEU A 8 -34.00 29.31 -43.05
N VAL A 9 -33.42 29.03 -41.87
CA VAL A 9 -32.10 29.53 -41.39
C VAL A 9 -31.85 28.88 -40.01
N VAL A 10 -31.21 27.71 -40.04
CA VAL A 10 -30.33 27.28 -38.95
C VAL A 10 -29.04 28.10 -39.11
N VAL A 11 -28.41 28.47 -37.99
CA VAL A 11 -27.05 29.03 -37.82
C VAL A 11 -27.01 30.47 -37.27
N LEU A 12 -26.31 30.61 -36.12
CA LEU A 12 -25.81 31.82 -35.44
C LEU A 12 -26.74 32.61 -34.50
N VAL A 13 -26.86 32.14 -33.24
CA VAL A 13 -26.62 32.99 -32.05
C VAL A 13 -26.01 32.12 -30.92
N ALA A 14 -24.72 31.80 -31.07
CA ALA A 14 -23.84 31.64 -29.91
C ALA A 14 -23.03 32.94 -29.78
N ILE A 15 -22.49 33.24 -28.60
CA ILE A 15 -21.80 34.50 -28.15
C ILE A 15 -22.80 35.36 -27.35
N VAL A 16 -22.72 35.55 -26.02
CA VAL A 16 -21.59 35.73 -25.09
C VAL A 16 -21.92 35.10 -23.73
N ILE A 17 -21.29 33.98 -23.36
CA ILE A 17 -21.07 33.67 -21.94
C ILE A 17 -19.62 34.09 -21.69
N PRO A 18 -19.35 35.02 -20.75
CA PRO A 18 -17.97 35.40 -20.47
C PRO A 18 -17.24 34.16 -19.95
N GLN A 19 -16.25 33.71 -20.72
CA GLN A 19 -15.28 32.72 -20.31
C GLN A 19 -14.52 33.31 -19.10
N VAL A 20 -14.89 32.88 -17.90
CA VAL A 20 -14.08 33.12 -16.70
C VAL A 20 -12.73 32.44 -16.97
N ALA A 21 -11.68 33.25 -17.14
CA ALA A 21 -10.33 32.74 -17.28
C ALA A 21 -9.95 31.93 -16.03
N PRO A 22 -9.37 30.74 -16.16
CA PRO A 22 -8.90 29.99 -15.00
C PRO A 22 -7.84 30.82 -14.25
N SER A 23 -8.07 31.00 -12.95
CA SER A 23 -7.18 31.70 -12.03
C SER A 23 -5.73 31.22 -12.18
N ARG A 24 -4.78 32.17 -12.32
CA ARG A 24 -3.34 31.92 -12.55
C ARG A 24 -2.60 31.24 -11.38
N ASN A 25 -3.31 30.80 -10.33
CA ASN A 25 -2.75 30.03 -9.20
C ASN A 25 -3.57 28.76 -8.90
N ALA A 26 -4.07 28.07 -9.92
CA ALA A 26 -4.64 26.74 -9.74
C ALA A 26 -3.52 25.73 -9.41
N LYS A 27 -3.58 25.10 -8.23
CA LYS A 27 -2.74 23.92 -7.94
C LYS A 27 -2.99 22.89 -9.04
N PRO A 28 -1.95 22.22 -9.58
CA PRO A 28 -2.15 21.17 -10.57
C PRO A 28 -3.12 20.13 -10.01
N ASP A 29 -4.08 19.70 -10.83
CA ASP A 29 -5.07 18.69 -10.43
C ASP A 29 -4.32 17.45 -9.92
N PRO A 30 -4.60 16.97 -8.69
CA PRO A 30 -3.92 15.80 -8.17
C PRO A 30 -4.02 14.63 -9.15
N SER A 31 -2.90 13.93 -9.35
CA SER A 31 -2.85 12.77 -10.23
C SER A 31 -3.90 11.73 -9.82
N ARG A 32 -4.28 10.84 -10.74
CA ARG A 32 -5.21 9.74 -10.44
C ARG A 32 -4.73 8.90 -9.26
N ALA A 33 -3.42 8.65 -9.16
CA ALA A 33 -2.79 7.96 -8.05
C ALA A 33 -2.97 8.74 -6.74
N SER A 34 -2.68 10.05 -6.74
CA SER A 34 -2.86 10.92 -5.57
C SER A 34 -4.31 10.95 -5.10
N LYS A 35 -5.27 11.08 -6.04
CA LYS A 35 -6.71 11.03 -5.74
C LYS A 35 -7.10 9.71 -5.09
N ARG A 36 -6.59 8.58 -5.59
CA ARG A 36 -6.83 7.26 -5.01
C ARG A 36 -6.24 7.15 -3.61
N LEU A 37 -4.98 7.55 -3.40
CA LEU A 37 -4.28 7.49 -2.12
C LEU A 37 -4.97 8.35 -1.05
N MET A 38 -5.38 9.57 -1.39
CA MET A 38 -6.15 10.42 -0.47
C MET A 38 -7.48 9.77 -0.07
N LYS A 39 -8.17 9.10 -1.02
CA LYS A 39 -9.41 8.38 -0.73
C LYS A 39 -9.17 7.18 0.20
N GLU A 40 -8.10 6.43 -0.01
CA GLU A 40 -7.73 5.31 0.87
C GLU A 40 -7.39 5.81 2.28
N LEU A 41 -6.61 6.89 2.40
CA LEU A 41 -6.25 7.46 3.69
C LEU A 41 -7.48 7.95 4.47
N LYS A 42 -8.42 8.63 3.79
CA LYS A 42 -9.69 9.03 4.38
C LYS A 42 -10.50 7.82 4.87
N LYS A 43 -10.66 6.81 4.02
CA LYS A 43 -11.39 5.59 4.36
C LYS A 43 -10.77 4.86 5.56
N PHE A 44 -9.45 4.82 5.63
CA PHE A 44 -8.74 4.21 6.75
C PHE A 44 -9.09 4.89 8.09
N TYR A 45 -9.08 6.23 8.16
CA TYR A 45 -9.45 6.94 9.39
C TYR A 45 -10.92 6.76 9.80
N GLU A 46 -11.79 6.38 8.86
CA GLU A 46 -13.20 6.05 9.12
C GLU A 46 -13.40 4.56 9.49
N SER A 47 -12.38 3.73 9.32
CA SER A 47 -12.47 2.27 9.44
C SER A 47 -12.41 1.77 10.88
N ASP A 48 -12.92 0.56 11.10
CA ASP A 48 -12.89 -0.09 12.41
C ASP A 48 -11.47 -0.53 12.80
N SER A 49 -10.58 -0.78 11.83
CA SER A 49 -9.17 -1.08 12.12
C SER A 49 -8.48 0.10 12.81
N TYR A 50 -8.76 1.33 12.39
CA TYR A 50 -8.26 2.54 13.04
C TYR A 50 -8.88 2.73 14.43
N LYS A 51 -10.22 2.66 14.52
CA LYS A 51 -10.94 2.82 15.80
C LYS A 51 -10.52 1.82 16.86
N ASN A 52 -10.26 0.57 16.46
CA ASN A 52 -9.85 -0.51 17.35
C ASN A 52 -8.34 -0.58 17.56
N ASN A 53 -7.57 0.40 17.06
CA ASN A 53 -6.12 0.47 17.15
C ASN A 53 -5.42 -0.83 16.69
N VAL A 54 -5.88 -1.40 15.58
CA VAL A 54 -5.24 -2.58 14.96
C VAL A 54 -3.91 -2.15 14.34
N PHE A 55 -3.92 -1.04 13.60
CA PHE A 55 -2.73 -0.39 13.06
C PHE A 55 -2.95 1.11 12.89
N THR A 56 -1.86 1.86 12.82
CA THR A 56 -1.86 3.30 12.48
C THR A 56 -1.06 3.56 11.22
N VAL A 57 -1.45 4.61 10.48
CA VAL A 57 -0.78 5.05 9.25
C VAL A 57 -0.24 6.47 9.46
N GLU A 58 1.03 6.68 9.09
CA GLU A 58 1.71 7.98 9.09
C GLU A 58 2.35 8.20 7.72
N LEU A 59 2.24 9.42 7.17
CA LEU A 59 2.96 9.79 5.94
C LEU A 59 4.42 10.13 6.30
N VAL A 60 5.37 9.54 5.58
CA VAL A 60 6.79 9.85 5.78
C VAL A 60 7.08 11.19 5.11
N ASN A 61 7.59 12.17 5.86
CA ASN A 61 7.92 13.50 5.35
C ASN A 61 6.77 14.21 4.60
N ASN A 62 5.52 13.97 5.02
CA ASN A 62 4.30 14.44 4.33
C ASN A 62 4.19 13.99 2.87
N ASN A 63 4.90 12.92 2.48
CA ASN A 63 4.82 12.33 1.16
C ASN A 63 3.64 11.37 1.07
N LEU A 64 2.66 11.69 0.21
CA LEU A 64 1.48 10.85 -0.01
C LEU A 64 1.83 9.47 -0.60
N TYR A 65 3.00 9.30 -1.21
CA TYR A 65 3.46 8.05 -1.82
C TYR A 65 4.34 7.20 -0.91
N GLU A 66 4.58 7.63 0.33
CA GLU A 66 5.45 6.94 1.28
C GLU A 66 4.80 6.86 2.65
N TRP A 67 4.36 5.66 3.03
CA TRP A 67 3.60 5.45 4.26
C TRP A 67 4.39 4.59 5.23
N ARG A 68 4.32 4.96 6.50
CA ARG A 68 4.77 4.16 7.63
C ARG A 68 3.56 3.62 8.37
N VAL A 69 3.47 2.30 8.47
CA VAL A 69 2.38 1.63 9.16
C VAL A 69 2.92 1.00 10.43
N LYS A 70 2.30 1.28 11.58
CA LYS A 70 2.58 0.59 12.84
C LYS A 70 1.45 -0.40 13.09
N LEU A 71 1.74 -1.68 13.08
CA LEU A 71 0.80 -2.77 13.30
C LEU A 71 0.93 -3.26 14.74
N PHE A 72 -0.11 -3.02 15.54
CA PHE A 72 -0.13 -3.31 16.97
C PHE A 72 -0.77 -4.65 17.30
N LYS A 73 -1.70 -5.12 16.45
CA LYS A 73 -2.43 -6.36 16.67
C LYS A 73 -2.15 -7.34 15.55
N VAL A 74 -1.71 -8.52 15.92
CA VAL A 74 -1.63 -9.70 15.07
C VAL A 74 -2.48 -10.80 15.70
N ASP A 75 -2.53 -11.98 15.07
CA ASP A 75 -3.24 -13.13 15.64
C ASP A 75 -2.72 -13.44 17.07
N PRO A 76 -3.56 -13.36 18.12
CA PRO A 76 -3.16 -13.56 19.52
C PRO A 76 -2.59 -14.94 19.82
N ASP A 77 -2.94 -15.95 19.03
CA ASP A 77 -2.45 -17.32 19.21
C ASP A 77 -1.12 -17.57 18.48
N SER A 78 -0.68 -16.59 17.70
CA SER A 78 0.49 -16.69 16.86
C SER A 78 1.81 -16.65 17.63
N ARG A 79 2.88 -17.12 16.99
CA ARG A 79 4.23 -17.05 17.56
C ARG A 79 4.72 -15.60 17.65
N LEU A 80 4.38 -14.80 16.64
CA LEU A 80 4.75 -13.40 16.57
C LEU A 80 4.14 -12.60 17.73
N ASP A 81 2.87 -12.82 18.10
CA ASP A 81 2.26 -12.14 19.23
C ASP A 81 3.03 -12.36 20.54
N LYS A 82 3.49 -13.60 20.77
CA LYS A 82 4.31 -13.95 21.94
C LYS A 82 5.66 -13.22 21.92
N ASP A 83 6.29 -13.11 20.75
CA ASP A 83 7.54 -12.36 20.58
C ASP A 83 7.34 -10.86 20.81
N LEU A 84 6.25 -10.27 20.31
CA LEU A 84 5.94 -8.85 20.54
C LEU A 84 5.67 -8.56 22.03
N LYS A 85 4.96 -9.45 22.74
CA LYS A 85 4.79 -9.37 24.19
C LYS A 85 6.11 -9.46 24.95
N ARG A 86 7.04 -10.31 24.48
CA ARG A 86 8.39 -10.38 25.04
C ARG A 86 9.16 -9.09 24.82
N LEU A 87 9.14 -8.50 23.62
CA LEU A 87 9.74 -7.18 23.35
C LEU A 87 9.18 -6.12 24.29
N ARG A 88 7.85 -6.13 24.53
CA ARG A 88 7.21 -5.24 25.51
C ARG A 88 7.80 -5.38 26.91
N ALA A 89 7.98 -6.62 27.37
CA ALA A 89 8.56 -6.91 28.69
C ALA A 89 10.04 -6.48 28.78
N GLU A 90 10.76 -6.47 27.65
CA GLU A 90 12.13 -5.96 27.54
C GLU A 90 12.20 -4.42 27.42
N GLY A 91 11.07 -3.71 27.40
CA GLY A 91 11.01 -2.25 27.22
C GLY A 91 11.19 -1.79 25.77
N GLU A 92 11.08 -2.71 24.81
CA GLU A 92 11.12 -2.42 23.38
C GLU A 92 9.75 -2.14 22.78
N LYS A 93 9.75 -1.76 21.49
CA LYS A 93 8.53 -1.56 20.72
C LYS A 93 7.85 -2.91 20.50
N ASP A 94 6.59 -3.00 20.90
CA ASP A 94 5.75 -4.20 20.83
C ASP A 94 4.87 -4.24 19.57
N TYR A 95 5.35 -3.63 18.49
CA TYR A 95 4.62 -3.50 17.23
C TYR A 95 5.54 -3.64 16.02
N ILE A 96 4.94 -4.00 14.88
CA ILE A 96 5.65 -4.08 13.61
C ILE A 96 5.57 -2.72 12.92
N ILE A 97 6.70 -2.26 12.37
CA ILE A 97 6.77 -1.10 11.49
C ILE A 97 6.92 -1.61 10.05
N LEU A 98 5.93 -1.30 9.22
CA LEU A 98 5.98 -1.52 7.78
C LEU A 98 6.26 -0.20 7.06
N HIS A 99 6.93 -0.31 5.93
CA HIS A 99 7.16 0.77 5.00
C HIS A 99 6.54 0.44 3.65
N LEU A 100 5.63 1.29 3.18
CA LEU A 100 4.90 1.14 1.93
C LEU A 100 5.30 2.29 1.00
N LEU A 101 5.80 1.94 -0.19
CA LEU A 101 6.14 2.88 -1.25
C LEU A 101 5.21 2.65 -2.45
N TYR A 102 4.44 3.68 -2.80
CA TYR A 102 3.48 3.61 -3.90
C TYR A 102 4.12 4.08 -5.21
N PRO A 103 3.97 3.33 -6.32
CA PRO A 103 4.45 3.77 -7.62
C PRO A 103 3.54 4.87 -8.20
N GLU A 104 4.04 5.61 -9.18
CA GLU A 104 3.28 6.68 -9.85
C GLU A 104 2.02 6.17 -10.55
N ASN A 105 2.05 4.93 -11.05
CA ASN A 105 0.93 4.29 -11.72
C ASN A 105 -0.05 3.57 -10.74
N TYR A 106 0.09 3.74 -9.42
CA TYR A 106 -0.87 3.23 -8.46
C TYR A 106 -2.29 3.74 -8.80
N PRO A 107 -3.36 2.91 -8.73
CA PRO A 107 -3.44 1.57 -8.16
C PRO A 107 -3.20 0.41 -9.15
N PHE A 108 -2.65 0.66 -10.33
CA PHE A 108 -2.46 -0.39 -11.35
C PHE A 108 -1.28 -1.31 -11.05
N SER A 109 -0.23 -0.79 -10.42
CA SER A 109 0.85 -1.59 -9.83
C SER A 109 0.76 -1.61 -8.30
N PRO A 110 1.21 -2.72 -7.67
CA PRO A 110 1.23 -2.83 -6.22
C PRO A 110 2.22 -1.86 -5.59
N PRO A 111 2.01 -1.48 -4.31
CA PRO A 111 3.05 -0.83 -3.54
C PRO A 111 4.22 -1.79 -3.27
N PHE A 112 5.43 -1.24 -3.18
CA PHE A 112 6.55 -1.96 -2.59
C PHE A 112 6.42 -1.93 -1.07
N VAL A 113 6.42 -3.11 -0.43
CA VAL A 113 6.21 -3.25 1.01
C VAL A 113 7.37 -3.99 1.67
N ARG A 114 7.85 -3.43 2.78
CA ARG A 114 8.87 -4.08 3.61
C ARG A 114 8.61 -3.88 5.10
N VAL A 115 9.12 -4.81 5.90
CA VAL A 115 9.30 -4.67 7.34
C VAL A 115 10.51 -3.77 7.61
N VAL A 116 10.36 -2.85 8.54
CA VAL A 116 11.41 -1.98 9.08
C VAL A 116 11.83 -2.46 10.45
N TYR A 117 10.87 -2.88 11.27
CA TYR A 117 11.08 -3.36 12.63
C TYR A 117 9.91 -4.28 13.04
N PRO A 118 10.12 -5.26 13.94
CA PRO A 118 11.42 -5.77 14.37
C PRO A 118 12.11 -6.55 13.24
N HIS A 119 13.35 -7.00 13.49
CA HIS A 119 14.01 -7.96 12.61
C HIS A 119 13.34 -9.32 12.77
N MET A 120 12.79 -9.85 11.68
CA MET A 120 12.01 -11.09 11.70
C MET A 120 12.48 -12.07 10.63
N TYR A 121 12.24 -13.34 10.85
CA TYR A 121 12.39 -14.37 9.83
C TYR A 121 11.13 -15.24 9.81
N SER A 122 10.73 -15.65 8.62
CA SER A 122 9.58 -16.53 8.43
C SER A 122 10.05 -17.88 7.90
N VAL A 123 9.59 -18.95 8.53
CA VAL A 123 9.87 -20.34 8.08
C VAL A 123 9.33 -20.55 6.65
N ASN A 124 8.23 -19.89 6.32
CA ASN A 124 7.56 -20.00 5.01
C ASN A 124 8.08 -18.97 3.99
N GLN A 125 9.21 -18.30 4.27
CA GLN A 125 9.89 -17.36 3.36
C GLN A 125 9.05 -16.16 2.89
N PHE A 126 7.99 -15.78 3.64
CA PHE A 126 7.22 -14.57 3.33
C PHE A 126 7.96 -13.27 3.66
N ILE A 127 9.04 -13.33 4.43
CA ILE A 127 9.90 -12.18 4.75
C ILE A 127 11.29 -12.54 4.25
N LEU A 128 11.76 -11.80 3.23
CA LEU A 128 13.08 -11.99 2.62
C LEU A 128 14.13 -11.10 3.28
N THR A 129 15.38 -11.25 2.84
CA THR A 129 16.49 -10.38 3.21
C THR A 129 16.14 -8.90 3.00
N GLY A 130 16.50 -8.05 3.96
CA GLY A 130 16.12 -6.63 3.96
C GLY A 130 14.67 -6.35 4.39
N GLY A 131 13.91 -7.38 4.76
CA GLY A 131 12.54 -7.24 5.26
C GLY A 131 11.47 -7.20 4.17
N VAL A 132 11.80 -7.52 2.92
CA VAL A 132 10.81 -7.51 1.81
C VAL A 132 9.72 -8.54 2.08
N ILE A 133 8.46 -8.14 1.90
CA ILE A 133 7.34 -9.08 2.02
C ILE A 133 7.14 -9.78 0.69
N CYS A 134 7.41 -11.09 0.66
CA CYS A 134 7.24 -11.96 -0.49
C CYS A 134 5.86 -12.62 -0.46
N THR A 135 4.85 -12.00 -1.08
CA THR A 135 3.51 -12.57 -1.23
C THR A 135 2.95 -12.25 -2.59
N GLU A 136 2.32 -13.22 -3.24
CA GLU A 136 1.81 -13.09 -4.61
C GLU A 136 0.95 -11.84 -4.82
N LEU A 137 0.22 -11.43 -3.78
CA LEU A 137 -0.60 -10.23 -3.78
C LEU A 137 0.18 -8.95 -4.16
N LEU A 138 1.49 -8.90 -3.87
CA LEU A 138 2.37 -7.76 -4.20
C LEU A 138 3.11 -7.93 -5.54
N THR A 139 2.65 -8.83 -6.42
CA THR A 139 3.15 -8.97 -7.80
C THR A 139 2.21 -8.39 -8.81
N GLU A 140 2.71 -8.10 -10.01
CA GLU A 140 1.87 -7.67 -11.14
C GLU A 140 0.74 -8.64 -11.48
N ASN A 141 0.95 -9.95 -11.28
CA ASN A 141 -0.06 -10.97 -11.60
C ASN A 141 -1.08 -11.19 -10.47
N GLY A 142 -0.66 -11.03 -9.21
CA GLY A 142 -1.52 -11.24 -8.05
C GLY A 142 -2.19 -9.98 -7.53
N TRP A 143 -1.67 -8.80 -7.88
CA TRP A 143 -2.21 -7.52 -7.47
C TRP A 143 -3.50 -7.19 -8.23
N SER A 144 -4.49 -6.68 -7.50
CA SER A 144 -5.69 -6.10 -8.08
C SER A 144 -5.86 -4.68 -7.59
N SER A 145 -6.11 -3.75 -8.52
CA SER A 145 -6.43 -2.37 -8.18
C SER A 145 -7.71 -2.21 -7.35
N ALA A 146 -8.51 -3.27 -7.22
CA ALA A 146 -9.68 -3.33 -6.36
C ALA A 146 -9.34 -3.47 -4.86
N TYR A 147 -8.13 -3.94 -4.51
CA TYR A 147 -7.73 -4.04 -3.11
C TYR A 147 -7.64 -2.65 -2.46
N THR A 148 -8.13 -2.57 -1.22
CA THR A 148 -7.93 -1.40 -0.36
C THR A 148 -6.62 -1.53 0.39
N ILE A 149 -6.03 -0.40 0.80
CA ILE A 149 -4.77 -0.41 1.56
C ILE A 149 -4.98 -1.09 2.92
N GLU A 150 -6.15 -0.89 3.54
CA GLU A 150 -6.54 -1.60 4.76
C GLU A 150 -6.55 -3.12 4.57
N SER A 151 -7.20 -3.63 3.51
CA SER A 151 -7.24 -5.07 3.23
C SER A 151 -5.85 -5.65 2.96
N LEU A 152 -4.95 -4.86 2.34
CA LEU A 152 -3.56 -5.24 2.13
C LEU A 152 -2.81 -5.38 3.47
N ILE A 153 -2.93 -4.38 4.36
CA ILE A 153 -2.25 -4.38 5.67
C ILE A 153 -2.75 -5.54 6.54
N LEU A 154 -4.06 -5.79 6.56
CA LEU A 154 -4.64 -6.90 7.31
C LEU A 154 -4.18 -8.26 6.77
N GLN A 155 -4.09 -8.43 5.45
CA GLN A 155 -3.54 -9.65 4.85
C GLN A 155 -2.06 -9.83 5.20
N ILE A 156 -1.26 -8.75 5.19
CA ILE A 156 0.12 -8.80 5.67
C ILE A 156 0.19 -9.25 7.13
N ALA A 157 -0.68 -8.72 8.00
CA ALA A 157 -0.71 -9.09 9.42
C ALA A 157 -0.92 -10.61 9.62
N VAL A 158 -1.81 -11.22 8.82
CA VAL A 158 -2.02 -12.66 8.80
C VAL A 158 -0.80 -13.41 8.27
N LEU A 159 -0.20 -12.95 7.17
CA LEU A 159 0.98 -13.59 6.57
C LEU A 159 2.19 -13.61 7.51
N VAL A 160 2.40 -12.55 8.29
CA VAL A 160 3.54 -12.44 9.21
C VAL A 160 3.27 -13.04 10.59
N ALA A 161 2.05 -13.46 10.91
CA ALA A 161 1.71 -14.08 12.20
C ALA A 161 2.60 -15.29 12.55
N GLY A 162 3.00 -16.07 11.54
CA GLY A 162 3.91 -17.20 11.69
C GLY A 162 5.40 -16.85 11.82
N ALA A 163 5.78 -15.58 11.64
CA ALA A 163 7.17 -15.14 11.71
C ALA A 163 7.70 -15.17 13.16
N LYS A 164 9.03 -15.24 13.28
CA LYS A 164 9.74 -15.15 14.55
C LYS A 164 10.59 -13.89 14.56
N VAL A 165 10.63 -13.22 15.70
CA VAL A 165 11.54 -12.10 15.93
C VAL A 165 12.94 -12.67 16.23
N ASP A 166 13.98 -12.09 15.62
CA ASP A 166 15.35 -12.45 15.95
C ASP A 166 15.66 -12.07 17.41
N PRO A 167 15.94 -13.05 18.30
CA PRO A 167 16.28 -12.75 19.69
C PRO A 167 17.66 -12.09 19.83
N ASN A 168 18.55 -12.30 18.86
CA ASN A 168 19.90 -11.77 18.89
C ASN A 168 19.90 -10.44 18.13
N LYS A 169 19.81 -9.33 18.86
CA LYS A 169 19.83 -7.92 18.39
C LYS A 169 21.11 -7.52 17.61
N GLY A 170 21.93 -8.50 17.24
CA GLY A 170 23.18 -8.41 16.48
C GLY A 170 23.63 -9.76 15.92
N SER A 171 22.70 -10.69 15.62
CA SER A 171 23.06 -11.85 14.80
C SER A 171 23.66 -11.34 13.49
N GLY A 172 24.62 -12.06 12.90
CA GLY A 172 25.31 -11.66 11.66
C GLY A 172 24.42 -11.52 10.42
N MET A 173 23.11 -11.33 10.58
CA MET A 173 22.19 -10.91 9.54
C MET A 173 22.38 -9.44 9.18
N PRO A 174 22.35 -9.10 7.89
CA PRO A 174 22.45 -7.72 7.45
C PRO A 174 21.28 -6.89 8.00
N PRO A 175 21.51 -5.60 8.30
CA PRO A 175 20.45 -4.70 8.76
C PRO A 175 19.32 -4.62 7.73
N TYR A 176 18.09 -4.37 8.19
CA TYR A 176 16.96 -4.07 7.32
C TYR A 176 17.14 -2.68 6.68
N SER A 177 18.02 -2.60 5.68
CA SER A 177 18.25 -1.41 4.89
C SER A 177 17.32 -1.39 3.68
N TYR A 178 16.94 -0.18 3.26
CA TYR A 178 16.15 0.02 2.05
C TYR A 178 16.89 -0.51 0.81
N GLU A 179 18.19 -0.29 0.71
CA GLU A 179 19.02 -0.74 -0.41
C GLU A 179 19.02 -2.27 -0.55
N MET A 180 19.17 -2.98 0.57
CA MET A 180 19.12 -4.45 0.59
C MET A 180 17.74 -4.95 0.17
N ALA A 181 16.69 -4.37 0.76
CA ALA A 181 15.32 -4.72 0.44
C ALA A 181 15.01 -4.51 -1.05
N LYS A 182 15.44 -3.38 -1.61
CA LYS A 182 15.23 -3.05 -3.02
C LYS A 182 15.99 -4.02 -3.94
N LYS A 183 17.26 -4.32 -3.63
CA LYS A 183 18.05 -5.30 -4.37
C LYS A 183 17.42 -6.70 -4.35
N THR A 184 16.96 -7.15 -3.19
CA THR A 184 16.28 -8.45 -3.04
C THR A 184 14.99 -8.48 -3.86
N TYR A 185 14.17 -7.44 -3.78
CA TYR A 185 12.95 -7.32 -4.57
C TYR A 185 13.22 -7.40 -6.08
N ASP A 186 14.18 -6.62 -6.57
CA ASP A 186 14.53 -6.58 -8.00
C ASP A 186 15.09 -7.94 -8.47
N THR A 187 15.87 -8.62 -7.64
CA THR A 187 16.39 -9.97 -7.92
C THR A 187 15.25 -10.99 -8.03
N TYR A 188 14.28 -10.95 -7.12
CA TYR A 188 13.15 -11.88 -7.14
C TYR A 188 12.21 -11.64 -8.33
N LEU A 189 12.01 -10.38 -8.72
CA LEU A 189 11.28 -10.03 -9.95
C LEU A 189 11.99 -10.56 -11.20
N ALA A 190 13.30 -10.32 -11.31
CA ALA A 190 14.10 -10.76 -12.46
C ALA A 190 14.08 -12.30 -12.62
N ASN A 191 14.20 -13.03 -11.50
CA ASN A 191 14.27 -14.49 -11.52
C ASN A 191 12.90 -15.18 -11.58
N LYS A 192 11.78 -14.42 -11.58
CA LYS A 192 10.39 -14.94 -11.52
C LYS A 192 10.19 -15.99 -10.40
N SER A 193 10.93 -15.83 -9.30
CA SER A 193 10.96 -16.75 -8.16
C SER A 193 9.87 -16.45 -7.12
N TRP A 194 9.01 -15.47 -7.41
CA TRP A 194 7.90 -15.14 -6.54
C TRP A 194 6.84 -16.25 -6.54
N PRO A 195 6.19 -16.55 -5.40
CA PRO A 195 5.06 -17.48 -5.34
C PRO A 195 3.99 -17.09 -6.38
N ARG A 196 3.56 -18.04 -7.22
CA ARG A 196 2.51 -17.83 -8.23
C ARG A 196 1.29 -18.68 -7.87
N LYS A 197 0.09 -18.19 -8.19
CA LYS A 197 -1.14 -18.96 -8.09
C LYS A 197 -1.01 -20.19 -8.96
N PRO A 198 -1.41 -21.38 -8.47
CA PRO A 198 -1.68 -22.51 -9.34
C PRO A 198 -2.67 -22.07 -10.42
N LYS A 199 -2.43 -22.48 -11.67
CA LYS A 199 -3.28 -22.08 -12.82
C LYS A 199 -4.72 -22.62 -12.74
N ASP A 200 -5.00 -23.48 -11.77
CA ASP A 200 -6.21 -24.30 -11.71
C ASP A 200 -7.34 -23.67 -10.86
N GLN A 201 -7.30 -22.35 -10.61
CA GLN A 201 -8.35 -21.62 -9.88
C GLN A 201 -8.97 -20.46 -10.70
N LEU A 202 -9.17 -20.67 -12.00
CA LEU A 202 -9.93 -19.80 -12.91
C LEU A 202 -11.20 -20.51 -13.40
#